data_AF-B8GTG7-F1
#
_entry.id   AF-B8GTG7-F1
#
_cell.length_a   1.000
_cell.length_b   1.000
_cell.length_c   1.000
_cell.angle_alpha   90.00
_cell.angle_beta   90.00
_cell.angle_gamma   90.00
#
_symmetry.space_group_name_H-M   'P 1'
#
loop_
_entity.id
_entity.type
_entity.pdbx_description
1 polymer ?
#
loop_
_entity_poly.entity_id
_entity_poly.type
_entity_poly.pdbx_seq_one_letter_code
_entity_poly.pdbx_strand_id
1 'polypeptide(L)'
;MSQGDEPLVSELAAEDELFHPAIECFIQGLPQIRESLRRAMDSRAWHEVAELIHRLKGAGGGVGYPQVTELAQHIEALLRAGHHDRAHDLLTQMDRLLDRILAGAHLSLSSARTG
;
A
#
# COMPACT_ATOMS: atom_id res chain seq x y z
N MET A 1 -20.59 -13.50 1.31
CA MET A 1 -19.76 -13.24 0.12
C MET A 1 -19.09 -11.91 0.36
N SER A 2 -17.83 -11.91 0.78
CA SER A 2 -17.10 -10.64 0.98
C SER A 2 -17.00 -9.97 -0.37
N GLN A 3 -17.61 -8.81 -0.54
CA GLN A 3 -17.41 -7.97 -1.71
C GLN A 3 -15.92 -7.62 -1.73
N GLY A 4 -15.14 -8.35 -2.54
CA GLY A 4 -13.74 -8.07 -2.71
C GLY A 4 -13.63 -6.72 -3.41
N ASP A 5 -13.04 -5.74 -2.74
CA ASP A 5 -12.78 -4.44 -3.34
C ASP A 5 -12.03 -4.63 -4.68
N GLU A 6 -12.38 -3.82 -5.67
CA GLU A 6 -11.83 -3.90 -7.02
C GLU A 6 -10.29 -3.83 -6.99
N PRO A 7 -9.59 -4.70 -7.75
CA PRO A 7 -8.13 -4.68 -7.86
C PRO A 7 -7.62 -3.28 -8.19
N LEU A 8 -6.52 -2.88 -7.55
CA LEU A 8 -5.87 -1.61 -7.82
C LEU A 8 -4.62 -1.84 -8.67
N VAL A 9 -4.48 -1.10 -9.75
CA VAL A 9 -3.37 -1.17 -10.70
C VAL A 9 -2.59 0.14 -10.63
N SER A 10 -1.28 0.06 -10.78
CA SER A 10 -0.41 1.24 -10.85
C SER A 10 -0.78 2.10 -12.06
N GLU A 11 -0.93 3.41 -11.86
CA GLU A 11 -1.14 4.38 -12.95
C GLU A 11 0.05 4.39 -13.92
N LEU A 12 1.27 4.19 -13.43
CA LEU A 12 2.50 4.17 -14.22
C LEU A 12 2.68 2.87 -15.02
N ALA A 13 1.97 1.79 -14.68
CA ALA A 13 2.06 0.52 -15.40
C ALA A 13 1.61 0.62 -16.87
N ALA A 14 0.65 1.50 -17.15
CA ALA A 14 0.11 1.75 -18.49
C ALA A 14 0.86 2.86 -19.24
N GLU A 15 1.65 3.69 -18.53
CA GLU A 15 2.38 4.80 -19.13
C GLU A 15 3.68 4.34 -19.79
N ASP A 16 4.51 3.58 -19.06
CA ASP A 16 5.81 3.11 -19.55
C ASP A 16 6.22 1.79 -18.87
N GLU A 17 6.59 0.79 -19.67
CA GLU A 17 7.09 -0.50 -19.18
C GLU A 17 8.40 -0.36 -18.37
N LEU A 18 9.12 0.75 -18.52
CA LEU A 18 10.29 1.09 -17.71
C LEU A 18 9.99 1.08 -16.20
N PHE A 19 8.74 1.33 -15.78
CA PHE A 19 8.34 1.31 -14.38
C PHE A 19 8.04 -0.10 -13.86
N HIS A 20 7.86 -1.11 -14.73
CA HIS A 20 7.46 -2.47 -14.33
C HIS A 20 8.40 -3.09 -13.29
N PRO A 21 9.74 -3.00 -13.39
CA PRO A 21 10.64 -3.55 -12.36
C PRO A 21 10.47 -2.88 -10.99
N ALA A 22 10.19 -1.57 -10.97
CA ALA A 22 9.97 -0.84 -9.71
C ALA A 22 8.61 -1.22 -9.10
N ILE A 23 7.57 -1.33 -9.92
CA ILE A 23 6.23 -1.77 -9.52
C ILE A 23 6.28 -3.21 -8.99
N GLU A 24 6.97 -4.12 -9.69
CA GLU A 24 7.15 -5.50 -9.27
C GLU A 24 7.87 -5.59 -7.92
N CYS A 25 8.98 -4.88 -7.76
CA CYS A 25 9.74 -4.82 -6.50
C CYS A 25 8.87 -4.33 -5.34
N PHE A 26 8.06 -3.29 -5.55
CA PHE A 26 7.11 -2.80 -4.56
C PHE A 26 6.08 -3.86 -4.18
N ILE A 27 5.42 -4.48 -5.16
CA ILE A 27 4.39 -5.51 -4.95
C ILE A 27 4.97 -6.72 -4.22
N GLN A 28 6.17 -7.19 -4.59
CA GLN A 28 6.84 -8.31 -3.92
C GLN A 28 7.17 -8.02 -2.45
N GLY A 29 7.42 -6.75 -2.11
CA GLY A 29 7.66 -6.31 -0.73
C GLY A 29 6.40 -6.12 0.11
N LEU A 30 5.23 -5.95 -0.50
CA LEU A 30 3.98 -5.66 0.20
C LEU A 30 3.55 -6.73 1.22
N PRO A 31 3.62 -8.04 0.94
CA PRO A 31 3.20 -9.07 1.91
C PRO A 31 3.98 -8.97 3.22
N GLN A 32 5.30 -8.73 3.15
CA GLN A 32 6.15 -8.60 4.33
C GLN A 32 5.83 -7.32 5.10
N ILE A 33 5.70 -6.17 4.42
CA ILE A 33 5.36 -4.90 5.07
C ILE A 33 3.99 -5.01 5.75
N ARG A 34 3.01 -5.59 5.07
CA ARG A 34 1.65 -5.78 5.58
C ARG A 34 1.63 -6.62 6.85
N GLU A 35 2.34 -7.74 6.86
CA GLU A 35 2.43 -8.60 8.04
C GLU A 35 3.13 -7.90 9.21
N SER A 36 4.19 -7.14 8.96
CA SER A 36 4.81 -6.31 9.99
C SER A 36 3.87 -5.21 10.50
N LEU A 37 3.10 -4.58 9.61
CA LEU A 37 2.14 -3.53 9.99
C LEU A 37 1.05 -4.09 10.90
N ARG A 38 0.49 -5.25 10.57
CA ARG A 38 -0.51 -5.96 11.39
C ARG A 38 0.04 -6.29 12.78
N ARG A 39 1.24 -6.87 12.86
CA ARG A 39 1.89 -7.18 14.15
C ARG A 39 2.19 -5.93 14.97
N ALA A 40 2.63 -4.86 14.34
CA ALA A 40 2.88 -3.58 15.01
C ALA A 40 1.56 -2.96 15.53
N MET A 41 0.47 -3.09 14.79
CA MET A 41 -0.87 -2.67 15.24
C MET A 41 -1.35 -3.47 16.44
N ASP A 42 -1.26 -4.81 16.39
CA ASP A 42 -1.70 -5.71 17.46
C ASP A 42 -0.93 -5.46 18.76
N SER A 43 0.38 -5.21 18.64
CA SER A 43 1.25 -4.87 19.77
C SER A 43 1.21 -3.40 20.19
N ARG A 44 0.42 -2.56 19.49
CA ARG A 44 0.35 -1.10 19.70
C ARG A 44 1.72 -0.42 19.62
N ALA A 45 2.62 -0.95 18.80
CA ALA A 45 3.95 -0.39 18.53
C ALA A 45 3.84 0.80 17.57
N TRP A 46 3.22 1.90 18.01
CA TRP A 46 2.88 3.05 17.15
C TRP A 46 4.07 3.71 16.46
N HIS A 47 5.25 3.63 17.06
CA HIS A 47 6.49 4.09 16.44
C HIS A 47 6.84 3.25 15.19
N GLU A 48 6.80 1.92 15.32
CA GLU A 48 7.03 0.99 14.21
C GLU A 48 5.94 1.13 13.13
N VAL A 49 4.68 1.32 13.53
CA VAL A 49 3.58 1.63 12.60
C VAL A 49 3.91 2.89 11.78
N ALA A 50 4.38 3.96 12.43
CA ALA A 50 4.72 5.20 11.74
C ALA A 50 5.86 5.00 10.73
N GLU A 51 6.90 4.23 11.06
CA GLU A 51 8.01 3.92 10.15
C GLU A 51 7.54 3.11 8.93
N LEU A 52 6.71 2.08 9.16
CA LEU A 52 6.16 1.27 8.07
C LEU A 52 5.27 2.09 7.14
N ILE A 53 4.43 2.96 7.70
CA ILE A 53 3.56 3.87 6.92
C ILE A 53 4.38 4.89 6.14
N HIS A 54 5.44 5.43 6.74
CA HIS A 54 6.35 6.34 6.06
C HIS A 54 7.00 5.69 4.83
N ARG A 55 7.45 4.44 4.97
CA ARG A 55 8.02 3.65 3.87
C ARG A 55 7.00 3.39 2.76
N LEU A 56 5.76 3.00 3.13
CA LEU A 56 4.68 2.81 2.16
C LEU A 56 4.36 4.08 1.38
N LYS A 57 4.36 5.24 2.05
CA LYS A 57 4.15 6.54 1.41
C LYS A 57 5.17 6.81 0.31
N GLY A 58 6.45 6.64 0.62
CA GLY A 58 7.54 6.89 -0.33
C GLY A 58 7.51 5.92 -1.52
N ALA A 59 7.34 4.62 -1.25
CA ALA A 59 7.34 3.61 -2.29
C ALA A 59 6.08 3.66 -3.16
N GLY A 60 4.89 3.81 -2.57
CA GLY A 60 3.62 3.84 -3.28
C GLY A 60 3.52 5.01 -4.27
N GLY A 61 3.93 6.21 -3.85
CA GLY A 61 3.97 7.37 -4.74
C GLY A 61 4.95 7.21 -5.91
N GLY A 62 6.11 6.59 -5.67
CA GLY A 62 7.13 6.36 -6.70
C GLY A 62 6.77 5.31 -7.76
N VAL A 63 5.74 4.50 -7.50
CA VAL A 63 5.32 3.40 -8.40
C VAL A 63 3.84 3.51 -8.82
N GLY A 64 3.24 4.71 -8.74
CA GLY A 64 1.92 4.97 -9.33
C GLY A 64 0.71 4.53 -8.48
N TYR A 65 0.84 4.54 -7.15
CA TYR A 65 -0.27 4.32 -6.21
C TYR A 65 -0.50 5.57 -5.33
N PRO A 66 -1.05 6.67 -5.89
CA PRO A 66 -1.27 7.92 -5.13
C PRO A 66 -2.15 7.72 -3.90
N GLN A 67 -3.12 6.81 -3.95
CA GLN A 67 -4.02 6.49 -2.83
C GLN A 67 -3.26 5.97 -1.59
N VAL A 68 -2.14 5.25 -1.79
CA VAL A 68 -1.27 4.81 -0.69
C VAL A 68 -0.61 6.01 -0.04
N THR A 69 -0.14 6.96 -0.86
CA THR A 69 0.52 8.18 -0.39
C THR A 69 -0.43 9.04 0.43
N GLU A 70 -1.63 9.30 -0.09
CA GLU A 70 -2.65 10.12 0.56
C GLU A 70 -3.08 9.52 1.90
N LEU A 71 -3.40 8.23 1.93
CA LEU A 71 -3.83 7.57 3.16
C LEU A 71 -2.70 7.53 4.20
N ALA A 72 -1.45 7.30 3.77
CA ALA A 72 -0.29 7.32 4.65
C ALA A 72 -0.06 8.70 5.29
N GLN A 73 -0.26 9.80 4.55
CA GLN A 73 -0.17 11.16 5.10
C GLN A 73 -1.17 11.38 6.24
N HIS A 74 -2.42 10.94 6.06
CA HIS A 74 -3.45 11.05 7.10
C HIS A 74 -3.11 10.19 8.33
N ILE A 75 -2.61 8.97 8.13
CA ILE A 75 -2.18 8.10 9.23
C ILE A 75 -1.02 8.72 10.00
N GLU A 76 0.03 9.20 9.31
CA GLU A 76 1.17 9.87 9.95
C GLU A 76 0.72 11.06 10.81
N ALA A 77 -0.22 11.88 10.32
CA ALA A 77 -0.77 13.01 11.05
C ALA A 77 -1.48 12.59 12.34
N LEU A 78 -2.30 11.53 12.30
CA LEU A 78 -3.00 11.00 13.47
C LEU A 78 -2.05 10.37 14.49
N LEU A 79 -1.04 9.63 14.03
CA LEU A 79 -0.03 9.04 14.91
C LEU A 79 0.79 10.13 15.63
N ARG A 80 1.18 11.20 14.92
CA ARG A 80 1.87 12.36 15.51
C ARG A 80 1.01 13.09 16.56
N ALA A 81 -0.30 13.16 16.34
CA ALA A 81 -1.25 13.77 17.26
C ALA A 81 -1.66 12.84 18.42
N GLY A 82 -1.16 11.60 18.48
CA GLY A 82 -1.52 10.61 19.50
C GLY A 82 -2.94 10.05 19.36
N HIS A 83 -3.61 10.27 18.22
CA HIS A 83 -4.96 9.79 17.95
C HIS A 83 -4.97 8.34 17.44
N HIS A 84 -4.41 7.43 18.24
CA HIS A 84 -4.17 6.04 17.83
C HIS A 84 -5.43 5.28 17.43
N ASP A 85 -6.57 5.51 18.10
CA ASP A 85 -7.83 4.85 17.74
C ASP A 85 -8.31 5.25 16.33
N ARG A 86 -8.20 6.55 15.99
CA ARG A 86 -8.52 7.03 14.63
C ARG A 86 -7.50 6.55 13.60
N ALA A 87 -6.22 6.46 13.99
CA ALA A 87 -5.18 5.91 13.13
C ALA A 87 -5.46 4.44 12.83
N HIS A 88 -5.94 3.66 13.80
CA HIS A 88 -6.29 2.25 13.63
C HIS A 88 -7.37 2.03 12.55
N ASP A 89 -8.39 2.91 12.49
CA ASP A 89 -9.42 2.84 11.44
C ASP A 89 -8.82 3.06 10.04
N LEU A 90 -7.91 4.04 9.90
CA LEU A 90 -7.23 4.31 8.63
C LEU A 90 -6.21 3.22 8.28
N LEU A 91 -5.56 2.62 9.28
CA LEU A 91 -4.65 1.49 9.10
C LEU A 91 -5.39 0.24 8.59
N THR A 92 -6.62 0.03 9.04
CA THR A 92 -7.50 -1.03 8.49
C THR A 92 -7.84 -0.74 7.03
N GLN A 93 -8.03 0.52 6.65
CA GLN A 93 -8.21 0.91 5.25
C GLN A 93 -6.94 0.71 4.43
N MET A 94 -5.76 1.00 5.01
CA MET A 94 -4.47 0.75 4.37
C MET A 94 -4.30 -0.75 4.10
N ASP A 95 -4.61 -1.62 5.06
CA ASP A 95 -4.53 -3.08 4.86
C ASP A 95 -5.38 -3.57 3.68
N ARG A 96 -6.61 -3.04 3.53
CA ARG A 96 -7.48 -3.33 2.38
C ARG A 96 -6.94 -2.77 1.07
N LEU A 97 -6.34 -1.58 1.11
CA LEU A 97 -5.70 -0.98 -0.06
C LEU A 97 -4.53 -1.83 -0.56
N LEU A 98 -3.71 -2.35 0.35
CA LEU A 98 -2.62 -3.27 0.01
C LEU A 98 -3.14 -4.59 -0.58
N ASP A 99 -4.26 -5.13 -0.06
CA ASP A 99 -4.92 -6.30 -0.65
C ASP A 99 -5.34 -6.07 -2.11
N ARG A 100 -5.92 -4.90 -2.40
CA ARG A 100 -6.35 -4.55 -3.75
C ARG A 100 -5.17 -4.45 -4.72
N ILE A 101 -4.04 -3.90 -4.27
CA ILE A 101 -2.80 -3.84 -5.06
C ILE A 101 -2.28 -5.26 -5.34
N LEU A 102 -2.25 -6.13 -4.33
CA LEU A 102 -1.83 -7.52 -4.49
C LEU A 102 -2.75 -8.27 -5.46
N ALA A 103 -4.07 -8.04 -5.41
CA ALA A 103 -5.01 -8.61 -6.37
C ALA A 103 -4.81 -8.08 -7.80
N GLY A 104 -4.41 -6.81 -7.94
CA GLY A 104 -4.11 -6.14 -9.21
C GLY A 104 -2.70 -6.39 -9.75
N ALA A 105 -1.86 -7.16 -9.05
CA ALA A 105 -0.46 -7.36 -9.42
C ALA A 105 -0.27 -7.90 -10.83
N HIS A 106 -1.04 -8.94 -11.19
CA HIS A 106 -0.98 -9.54 -12.51
C HIS A 106 -1.42 -8.57 -13.62
N LEU A 107 -2.38 -7.68 -13.34
CA LEU A 107 -2.84 -6.68 -14.30
C LEU A 107 -1.80 -5.58 -14.51
N SER A 108 -1.12 -5.17 -13.44
CA SER A 108 -0.05 -4.15 -13.46
C SER A 108 1.19 -4.60 -14.25
N LEU A 109 1.39 -5.91 -14.40
CA LEU A 109 2.59 -6.50 -15.02
C LEU A 109 2.29 -7.25 -16.33
N SER A 110 1.05 -7.17 -16.86
CA SER A 110 0.60 -7.93 -18.03
C SER A 110 0.60 -7.13 -19.35
N SER A 111 1.58 -6.26 -19.59
CA SER A 111 1.67 -5.56 -20.89
C SER A 111 2.21 -6.41 -22.05
N ALA A 112 2.60 -7.67 -21.84
CA ALA A 112 3.07 -8.54 -22.92
C ALA A 112 2.10 -9.70 -23.21
N ARG A 113 1.04 -9.45 -24.00
CA ARG A 113 0.40 -10.45 -24.91
C ARG A 113 -0.79 -9.85 -25.68
N THR A 114 -0.53 -8.91 -26.58
CA THR A 114 -1.34 -8.70 -27.80
C THR A 114 -0.39 -8.05 -28.80
N GLY A 115 0.27 -8.85 -29.64
CA GLY A 115 -0.12 -8.97 -31.05
C GLY A 115 0.97 -8.37 -31.92
#